data_AF-A0A068NUE2-F1
#
_entry.id   AF-A0A068NUE2-F1
#
_cell.length_a   1.000
_cell.length_b   1.000
_cell.length_c   1.000
_cell.angle_alpha   90.00
_cell.angle_beta   90.00
_cell.angle_gamma   90.00
#
_symmetry.space_group_name_H-M   'P 1'
#
loop_
_entity.id
_entity.type
_entity.pdbx_description
1 polymer ?
#
loop_
_entity_poly.entity_id
_entity_poly.type
_entity_poly.pdbx_seq_one_letter_code
_entity_poly.pdbx_strand_id
1 'polypeptide(L)'
;MMEFLEAFAEGGNVAQACRVAGIHRSTYSYWLKNDLGGFQARFEEARLSAVDVLEAEARRRAVEGVPRLKFDTKTGQPYVDPRTSAPYEHREYSDALLVRLLVAHNPERFSERMRVDVKQLDDETILRLLKRTAVGGSGAEGTAEAGEPSEVADDCTTGATSAD
;
A
#
# COMPACT_ATOMS: atom_id res chain seq x y z
N MET A 1 -10.40 -20.50 13.97
CA MET A 1 -9.02 -20.00 14.22
C MET A 1 -8.01 -20.72 13.33
N MET A 2 -7.88 -22.06 13.39
CA MET A 2 -6.94 -22.79 12.53
C MET A 2 -7.22 -22.58 11.03
N GLU A 3 -8.48 -22.70 10.62
CA GLU A 3 -8.91 -22.45 9.24
C GLU A 3 -8.58 -21.03 8.72
N PHE A 4 -8.55 -20.03 9.61
CA PHE A 4 -8.11 -18.68 9.24
C PHE A 4 -6.59 -18.64 9.00
N LEU A 5 -5.81 -19.29 9.88
CA LEU A 5 -4.35 -19.30 9.78
C LEU A 5 -3.88 -20.06 8.54
N GLU A 6 -4.52 -21.19 8.22
CA GLU A 6 -4.25 -21.96 7.00
C GLU A 6 -4.56 -21.14 5.75
N ALA A 7 -5.76 -20.56 5.66
CA ALA A 7 -6.13 -19.71 4.52
C ALA A 7 -5.25 -18.45 4.40
N PHE A 8 -4.74 -17.93 5.52
CA PHE A 8 -3.79 -16.82 5.50
C PHE A 8 -2.40 -17.27 5.05
N ALA A 9 -1.92 -18.43 5.50
CA ALA A 9 -0.63 -18.99 5.10
C ALA A 9 -0.53 -19.25 3.59
N GLU A 10 -1.65 -19.57 2.93
CA GLU A 10 -1.67 -19.80 1.48
C GLU A 10 -1.64 -18.51 0.64
N GLY A 11 -2.20 -17.41 1.15
CA GLY A 11 -2.49 -16.22 0.32
C GLY A 11 -2.04 -14.87 0.89
N GLY A 12 -1.63 -14.81 2.15
CA GLY A 12 -1.21 -13.58 2.85
C GLY A 12 -2.31 -12.51 2.96
N ASN A 13 -3.56 -12.82 2.64
CA ASN A 13 -4.66 -11.87 2.58
C ASN A 13 -5.65 -12.09 3.72
N VAL A 14 -5.65 -11.19 4.70
CA VAL A 14 -6.55 -11.26 5.87
C VAL A 14 -8.03 -11.27 5.49
N ALA A 15 -8.45 -10.45 4.51
CA ALA A 15 -9.85 -10.37 4.13
C ALA A 15 -10.33 -11.67 3.46
N GLN A 16 -9.49 -12.28 2.63
CA GLN A 16 -9.75 -13.59 2.04
C GLN A 16 -9.76 -14.69 3.11
N ALA A 17 -8.78 -14.73 4.00
CA ALA A 17 -8.72 -15.70 5.08
C ALA A 17 -9.94 -15.63 6.01
N CYS A 18 -10.42 -14.41 6.33
CA CYS A 18 -11.66 -14.23 7.07
C CYS A 18 -12.88 -14.81 6.34
N ARG A 19 -12.98 -14.61 5.02
CA ARG A 19 -14.07 -15.18 4.20
C ARG A 19 -14.02 -16.70 4.17
N VAL A 20 -12.83 -17.29 3.99
CA VAL A 20 -12.65 -18.75 3.98
C VAL A 20 -13.03 -19.36 5.32
N ALA A 21 -12.56 -18.78 6.42
CA ALA A 21 -12.85 -19.27 7.77
C ALA A 21 -14.25 -18.88 8.29
N GLY A 22 -15.09 -18.22 7.49
CA GLY A 22 -16.44 -17.80 7.89
C GLY A 22 -16.48 -16.85 9.09
N ILE A 23 -15.43 -16.04 9.32
CA ILE A 23 -15.35 -15.12 10.45
C ILE A 23 -15.44 -13.66 10.01
N HIS A 24 -15.96 -12.81 10.89
CA HIS A 24 -15.87 -11.37 10.70
C HIS A 24 -14.46 -10.86 11.05
N ARG A 25 -14.02 -9.77 10.40
CA ARG A 25 -12.69 -9.19 10.63
C ARG A 25 -12.47 -8.76 12.09
N SER A 26 -13.53 -8.37 12.81
CA SER A 26 -13.46 -8.04 14.24
C SER A 26 -13.01 -9.22 15.11
N THR A 27 -13.39 -10.45 14.73
CA THR A 27 -12.99 -11.67 15.43
C THR A 27 -11.49 -11.89 15.32
N TYR A 28 -10.92 -11.72 14.12
CA TYR A 28 -9.46 -11.69 13.92
C TYR A 28 -8.79 -10.62 14.79
N SER A 29 -9.31 -9.39 14.80
CA SER A 29 -8.74 -8.30 15.61
C SER A 29 -8.78 -8.61 17.11
N TYR A 30 -9.84 -9.27 17.59
CA TYR A 30 -9.96 -9.71 18.97
C TYR A 30 -8.93 -10.79 19.32
N TRP A 31 -8.72 -11.77 18.45
CA TRP A 31 -7.69 -12.80 18.65
C TRP A 31 -6.27 -12.21 18.72
N LEU A 32 -5.97 -11.26 17.82
CA LEU A 32 -4.67 -10.60 17.78
C LEU A 32 -4.41 -9.74 19.03
N LYS A 33 -5.41 -8.96 19.46
CA LYS A 33 -5.28 -8.05 20.61
C LYS A 33 -5.14 -8.78 21.94
N ASN A 34 -5.85 -9.90 22.12
CA ASN A 34 -5.89 -10.63 23.38
C ASN A 34 -4.97 -11.87 23.38
N ASP A 35 -4.19 -12.06 22.33
CA ASP A 35 -3.31 -13.22 22.09
C ASP A 35 -3.96 -14.56 22.47
N LEU A 36 -5.20 -14.77 22.00
CA LEU A 36 -5.99 -15.92 22.41
C LEU A 36 -5.33 -17.23 21.99
N GLY A 37 -4.90 -18.02 22.97
CA GLY A 37 -4.25 -19.30 22.71
C GLY A 37 -2.91 -19.17 21.96
N GLY A 38 -2.19 -18.06 22.15
CA GLY A 38 -0.92 -17.80 21.46
C GLY A 38 -1.10 -17.50 19.97
N PHE A 39 -2.21 -16.84 19.62
CA PHE A 39 -2.55 -16.51 18.24
C PHE A 39 -1.45 -15.70 17.54
N GLN A 40 -0.76 -14.81 18.25
CA GLN A 40 0.28 -13.97 17.64
C GLN A 40 1.44 -14.80 17.07
N ALA A 41 1.93 -15.78 17.84
CA ALA A 41 3.03 -16.65 17.41
C ALA A 41 2.63 -17.49 16.18
N ARG A 42 1.42 -18.07 16.21
CA ARG A 42 0.91 -18.88 15.09
C ARG A 42 0.61 -18.04 13.85
N PHE A 43 0.16 -16.80 14.06
CA PHE A 43 -0.07 -15.86 12.97
C PHE A 43 1.24 -15.43 12.32
N GLU A 44 2.30 -15.24 13.10
CA GLU A 44 3.63 -14.95 12.56
C GLU A 44 4.18 -16.12 11.75
N GLU A 45 4.02 -17.35 12.23
CA GLU A 45 4.38 -18.56 11.47
C GLU A 45 3.62 -18.64 10.14
N ALA A 46 2.29 -18.45 10.17
CA ALA A 46 1.47 -18.40 8.96
C ALA A 46 1.89 -17.25 8.02
N ARG A 47 2.33 -16.11 8.58
CA ARG A 47 2.84 -14.98 7.79
C ARG A 47 4.12 -15.34 7.06
N LEU A 48 5.05 -16.04 7.71
CA LEU A 48 6.28 -16.50 7.06
C LEU A 48 5.96 -17.46 5.91
N SER A 49 5.05 -18.42 6.11
CA SER A 49 4.59 -19.31 5.03
C SER A 49 3.94 -18.54 3.87
N ALA A 50 3.15 -17.51 4.16
CA ALA A 50 2.55 -16.68 3.11
C ALA A 50 3.60 -15.89 2.32
N VAL A 51 4.67 -15.42 2.99
CA VAL A 51 5.81 -14.77 2.33
C VAL A 51 6.51 -15.76 1.41
N ASP A 52 6.75 -17.00 1.84
CA ASP A 52 7.39 -18.03 1.00
C ASP A 52 6.59 -18.29 -0.28
N VAL A 53 5.24 -18.36 -0.19
CA VAL A 53 4.37 -18.51 -1.36
C VAL A 53 4.50 -17.32 -2.31
N LEU A 54 4.52 -16.10 -1.79
CA LEU A 54 4.68 -14.88 -2.60
C LEU A 54 6.07 -14.80 -3.24
N GLU A 55 7.12 -15.19 -2.52
CA GLU A 55 8.48 -15.24 -3.05
C GLU A 55 8.62 -16.29 -4.17
N ALA A 56 7.98 -17.46 -4.02
CA ALA A 56 7.97 -18.49 -5.05
C ALA A 56 7.33 -17.97 -6.35
N GLU A 57 6.17 -17.31 -6.28
CA GLU A 57 5.52 -16.74 -7.45
C GLU A 57 6.30 -15.55 -8.03
N ALA A 58 6.90 -14.71 -7.17
CA ALA A 58 7.78 -13.63 -7.62
C ALA A 58 8.98 -14.17 -8.40
N ARG A 59 9.62 -15.24 -7.89
CA ARG A 59 10.74 -15.94 -8.54
C ARG A 59 10.31 -16.55 -9.86
N ARG A 60 9.16 -17.22 -9.91
CA ARG A 60 8.62 -17.81 -11.14
C ARG A 60 8.40 -16.74 -12.22
N ARG A 61 7.82 -15.59 -11.88
CA ARG A 61 7.66 -14.46 -12.82
C ARG A 61 8.97 -13.81 -13.24
N ALA A 62 9.93 -13.71 -12.32
CA ALA A 62 11.22 -13.09 -12.59
C ALA A 62 12.13 -13.98 -13.44
N VAL A 63 12.17 -15.28 -13.17
CA VAL A 63 13.15 -16.23 -13.74
C VAL A 63 12.58 -17.08 -14.86
N GLU A 64 11.35 -17.60 -14.70
CA GLU A 64 10.72 -18.43 -15.74
C GLU A 64 9.87 -17.60 -16.71
N GLY A 65 9.44 -16.41 -16.27
CA GLY A 65 8.59 -15.52 -17.01
C GLY A 65 7.14 -16.01 -17.10
N VAL A 66 6.28 -15.18 -17.69
CA VAL A 66 4.87 -15.50 -17.93
C VAL A 66 4.61 -15.56 -19.44
N PRO A 67 3.97 -16.61 -19.95
CA PRO A 67 3.63 -16.69 -21.36
C PRO A 67 2.64 -15.59 -21.74
N ARG A 68 2.92 -14.93 -22.86
CA ARG A 68 2.15 -13.82 -23.42
C ARG A 68 2.11 -13.91 -24.93
N LEU A 69 0.95 -13.62 -25.48
CA LEU A 69 0.77 -13.49 -26.91
C LEU A 69 1.19 -12.10 -27.36
N LYS A 70 1.85 -12.03 -28.52
CA LYS A 70 2.16 -10.76 -29.17
C LYS A 70 1.04 -10.39 -30.11
N PHE A 71 0.53 -9.17 -29.99
CA PHE A 71 -0.49 -8.62 -30.89
C PHE A 71 0.07 -7.46 -31.71
N ASP A 72 -0.38 -7.34 -32.95
CA ASP A 72 -0.11 -6.19 -33.78
C ASP A 72 -0.91 -4.97 -33.28
N THR A 73 -0.23 -3.85 -33.06
CA THR A 73 -0.83 -2.63 -32.52
C THR A 73 -1.78 -1.95 -33.49
N LYS A 74 -1.68 -2.23 -34.80
CA LYS A 74 -2.55 -1.61 -35.81
C LYS A 74 -3.83 -2.42 -36.05
N THR A 75 -3.71 -3.74 -36.11
CA THR A 75 -4.80 -4.63 -36.49
C THR A 75 -5.47 -5.32 -35.30
N GLY A 76 -4.79 -5.36 -34.14
CA GLY A 76 -5.25 -6.08 -32.95
C GLY A 76 -5.18 -7.61 -33.09
N GLN A 77 -4.62 -8.12 -34.19
CA GLN A 77 -4.51 -9.57 -34.43
C GLN A 77 -3.23 -10.13 -33.80
N PRO A 78 -3.25 -11.39 -33.32
CA PRO A 78 -2.05 -12.03 -32.82
C PRO A 78 -1.06 -12.24 -33.97
N TYR A 79 0.23 -12.01 -33.70
CA TYR A 79 1.27 -12.47 -34.60
C TYR A 79 1.19 -13.99 -34.70
N VAL A 80 1.45 -14.55 -35.89
CA VAL A 80 1.44 -15.99 -36.11
C VAL A 80 2.87 -16.44 -36.41
N ASP A 81 3.33 -17.51 -35.74
CA ASP A 81 4.63 -18.11 -36.04
C ASP A 81 4.56 -18.82 -37.41
N PRO A 82 5.41 -18.45 -38.39
CA PRO A 82 5.41 -19.05 -39.72
C PRO A 82 5.64 -20.57 -39.73
N ARG A 83 6.29 -21.13 -38.69
CA ARG A 83 6.65 -22.55 -38.63
C ARG A 83 5.53 -23.43 -38.08
N THR A 84 4.75 -22.92 -37.13
CA THR A 84 3.71 -23.68 -36.42
C THR A 84 2.29 -23.29 -36.83
N SER A 85 2.14 -22.16 -37.53
CA SER A 85 0.84 -21.55 -37.86
C SER A 85 -0.04 -21.25 -36.64
N ALA A 86 0.54 -21.22 -35.44
CA ALA A 86 -0.12 -20.86 -34.19
C ALA A 86 0.24 -19.41 -33.79
N PRO A 87 -0.56 -18.76 -32.92
CA PRO A 87 -0.21 -17.47 -32.33
C PRO A 87 1.19 -17.50 -31.71
N TYR A 88 1.99 -16.48 -32.01
CA TYR A 88 3.33 -16.29 -31.48
C TYR A 88 3.25 -15.94 -30.00
N GLU A 89 3.86 -16.80 -29.19
CA GLU A 89 3.98 -16.67 -27.74
C GLU A 89 5.43 -16.34 -27.37
N HIS A 90 5.60 -15.34 -26.51
CA HIS A 90 6.87 -15.04 -25.85
C HIS A 90 6.72 -15.11 -24.34
N ARG A 91 7.85 -15.23 -23.63
CA ARG A 91 7.89 -15.16 -22.17
C ARG A 91 8.22 -13.74 -21.74
N GLU A 92 7.37 -13.15 -20.90
CA GLU A 92 7.64 -11.87 -20.26
C GLU A 92 8.24 -12.11 -18.88
N TYR A 93 9.47 -11.63 -18.69
CA TYR A 93 10.16 -11.65 -17.41
C TYR A 93 9.91 -10.35 -16.64
N SER A 94 9.98 -10.42 -15.32
CA SER A 94 9.84 -9.25 -14.46
C SER A 94 11.16 -8.86 -13.81
N ASP A 95 11.92 -8.00 -14.48
CA ASP A 95 13.19 -7.46 -13.96
C ASP A 95 12.99 -6.73 -12.63
N ALA A 96 11.86 -6.03 -12.47
CA ALA A 96 11.51 -5.37 -11.21
C ALA A 96 11.37 -6.38 -10.04
N LEU A 97 10.76 -7.55 -10.27
CA LEU A 97 10.70 -8.61 -9.26
C LEU A 97 12.08 -9.25 -9.05
N LEU A 98 12.86 -9.44 -10.11
CA LEU A 98 14.22 -9.97 -10.00
C LEU A 98 15.10 -9.08 -9.10
N VAL A 99 15.09 -7.76 -9.34
CA VAL A 99 15.84 -6.80 -8.52
C VAL A 99 15.35 -6.81 -7.08
N ARG A 100 14.03 -6.85 -6.85
CA ARG A 100 13.46 -6.94 -5.49
C ARG A 100 13.91 -8.19 -4.75
N LEU A 101 13.94 -9.34 -5.42
CA LEU A 101 14.46 -10.59 -4.84
C LEU A 101 15.95 -10.49 -4.52
N LEU A 102 16.76 -9.89 -5.39
CA LEU A 102 18.19 -9.67 -5.14
C LEU A 102 18.43 -8.77 -3.93
N VAL A 103 17.68 -7.68 -3.82
CA VAL A 103 17.75 -6.76 -2.67
C VAL A 103 17.30 -7.45 -1.39
N ALA A 104 16.23 -8.25 -1.43
CA ALA A 104 15.73 -8.97 -0.26
C ALA A 104 16.74 -10.00 0.29
N HIS A 105 17.39 -10.78 -0.58
CA HIS A 105 18.31 -11.83 -0.15
C HIS A 105 19.77 -11.39 -0.01
N ASN A 106 20.18 -10.27 -0.63
CA ASN A 106 21.54 -9.72 -0.48
C ASN A 106 21.54 -8.18 -0.56
N PRO A 107 21.01 -7.51 0.49
CA PRO A 107 20.89 -6.06 0.50
C PRO A 107 22.25 -5.35 0.52
N GLU A 108 23.30 -5.92 1.10
CA GLU A 108 24.63 -5.29 1.14
C GLU A 108 25.17 -4.98 -0.27
N ARG A 109 24.90 -5.89 -1.21
CA ARG A 109 25.40 -5.81 -2.58
C ARG A 109 24.43 -5.09 -3.52
N PHE A 110 23.13 -5.30 -3.35
CA PHE A 110 22.13 -4.84 -4.33
C PHE A 110 21.28 -3.67 -3.87
N SER A 111 21.36 -3.24 -2.60
CA SER A 111 20.63 -2.06 -2.14
C SER A 111 21.18 -0.78 -2.76
N GLU A 112 20.28 0.18 -3.01
CA GLU A 112 20.64 1.49 -3.48
C GLU A 112 21.34 2.28 -2.38
N ARG A 113 22.56 2.73 -2.64
CA ARG A 113 23.31 3.60 -1.72
C ARG A 113 22.97 5.05 -2.01
N MET A 114 22.24 5.69 -1.10
CA MET A 114 22.07 7.14 -1.15
C MET A 114 23.32 7.83 -0.62
N ARG A 115 23.97 8.62 -1.48
CA ARG A 115 24.99 9.57 -1.04
C ARG A 115 24.29 10.83 -0.55
N VAL A 116 24.36 11.08 0.75
CA VAL A 116 23.87 12.31 1.36
C VAL A 116 25.04 13.27 1.53
N ASP A 117 25.13 14.27 0.67
CA ASP A 117 26.07 15.36 0.87
C ASP A 117 25.47 16.36 1.86
N VAL A 118 25.87 16.24 3.13
CA VAL A 118 25.45 17.18 4.19
C VAL A 118 26.21 18.48 3.98
N LYS A 119 25.53 19.50 3.44
CA LYS A 119 26.03 20.87 3.52
C LYS A 119 25.91 21.32 4.97
N GLN A 120 27.05 21.43 5.66
CA GLN A 120 27.09 22.11 6.94
C GLN A 120 26.66 23.56 6.70
N LEU A 121 25.53 23.94 7.28
CA LEU A 121 25.11 25.32 7.33
C LEU A 121 25.91 25.99 8.44
N ASP A 122 26.43 27.16 8.14
CA ASP A 122 27.06 28.04 9.11
C ASP A 122 26.00 28.58 10.10
N ASP A 123 26.45 28.85 11.33
CA ASP A 123 25.61 29.34 12.42
C ASP A 123 24.82 30.59 12.02
N GLU A 124 25.38 31.43 11.14
CA GLU A 124 24.71 32.62 10.62
C GLU A 124 23.49 32.26 9.75
N THR A 125 23.62 31.27 8.86
CA THR A 125 22.51 30.79 8.04
C THR A 125 21.44 30.11 8.89
N ILE A 126 21.84 29.35 9.92
CA ILE A 126 20.90 28.75 10.89
C ILE A 126 20.11 29.84 11.60
N LEU A 127 20.79 30.88 12.10
CA LEU A 127 20.15 32.02 12.77
C LEU A 127 19.23 32.81 11.84
N ARG A 128 19.59 32.98 10.56
CA ARG A 128 18.73 33.63 9.55
C ARG A 128 17.45 32.83 9.26
N LEU A 129 17.54 31.50 9.18
CA LEU A 129 16.40 30.62 8.95
C LEU A 129 15.42 30.64 10.14
N LEU A 130 15.94 30.55 11.38
CA LEU A 130 15.13 30.62 12.60
C LEU A 130 14.43 31.98 12.77
N LYS A 131 15.10 33.07 12.40
CA LYS A 131 14.51 34.43 12.45
C LYS A 131 13.40 34.59 11.41
N ARG A 132 13.51 33.99 10.22
CA ARG A 132 12.45 34.01 9.20
C ARG A 132 11.18 33.29 9.63
N THR A 133 11.31 32.16 10.34
CA THR A 133 10.16 31.42 10.87
C THR A 133 9.48 32.15 12.03
N ALA A 134 10.21 32.97 12.79
CA ALA A 134 9.66 33.75 13.89
C ALA A 134 8.90 35.02 13.43
N VAL A 135 9.24 35.57 12.26
CA VAL A 135 8.64 36.83 11.75
C VAL A 135 7.36 36.59 10.94
N GLY A 136 7.01 35.34 10.60
CA GLY A 136 5.79 34.99 9.86
C GLY A 136 4.55 34.70 10.71
N GLY A 137 4.60 34.96 12.02
CA GLY A 137 3.56 34.55 12.97
C GLY A 137 3.07 35.67 13.90
N SER A 138 2.67 36.82 13.37
CA SER A 138 1.73 37.73 14.06
C SER A 138 1.17 38.79 13.13
N GLY A 139 -0.14 38.76 12.90
CA GLY A 139 -0.83 39.76 12.09
C GLY A 139 -2.30 39.47 11.84
N ALA A 140 -3.06 39.01 12.85
CA ALA A 140 -4.52 39.12 12.87
C ALA A 140 -5.05 38.96 14.30
N GLU A 141 -5.29 40.08 14.98
CA GLU A 141 -6.24 40.29 16.09
C GLU A 141 -5.99 41.74 16.58
N GLY A 142 -6.93 42.67 16.70
CA GLY A 142 -8.37 42.71 16.49
C GLY A 142 -8.85 44.06 17.03
N THR A 143 -9.93 44.63 16.50
CA THR A 143 -10.67 45.69 17.21
C THR A 143 -12.13 45.29 17.25
N ALA A 144 -12.54 44.81 18.42
CA ALA A 144 -13.93 44.65 18.80
C ALA A 144 -14.48 46.04 19.18
N GLU A 145 -15.51 46.48 18.46
CA GLU A 145 -16.39 47.57 18.88
C GLU A 145 -17.77 46.96 19.13
N ALA A 146 -18.31 47.23 20.32
CA ALA A 146 -19.58 46.69 20.78
C ALA A 146 -20.75 47.41 20.09
N GLY A 147 -21.66 46.64 19.49
CA GLY A 147 -22.96 47.08 18.99
C GLY A 147 -24.06 46.13 19.48
N GLU A 148 -25.16 46.72 19.93
CA GLU A 148 -26.32 46.19 20.66
C GLU A 148 -27.05 44.98 20.02
N PRO A 149 -27.89 44.25 20.78
CA PRO A 149 -28.50 42.99 20.34
C PRO A 149 -29.79 43.22 19.55
N SER A 150 -29.97 42.50 18.42
CA SER A 150 -31.29 42.35 17.80
C SER A 150 -31.65 40.88 17.59
N GLU A 151 -32.85 40.57 18.06
CA GLU A 151 -33.72 39.40 17.94
C GLU A 151 -33.31 38.23 17.01
N VAL A 152 -33.33 37.04 17.62
CA VAL A 152 -33.36 35.73 16.97
C VAL A 152 -34.79 35.47 16.51
N ALA A 153 -35.00 35.35 15.20
CA ALA A 153 -36.16 34.67 14.65
C ALA A 153 -35.82 33.18 14.50
N ASP A 154 -36.57 32.35 15.23
CA ASP A 154 -36.74 30.93 14.97
C ASP A 154 -37.19 30.72 13.52
N ASP A 155 -36.55 29.81 12.79
CA ASP A 155 -37.32 28.92 11.93
C ASP A 155 -36.64 27.57 11.76
N CYS A 156 -37.11 26.61 12.56
CA CYS A 156 -36.97 25.20 12.33
C CYS A 156 -38.05 24.79 11.33
N THR A 157 -37.69 24.50 10.08
CA THR A 157 -38.61 23.75 9.21
C THR A 157 -37.88 22.61 8.51
N THR A 158 -38.30 21.42 8.95
CA THR A 158 -38.15 20.10 8.36
C THR A 158 -38.58 20.06 6.89
N GLY A 159 -37.85 19.29 6.07
CA GLY A 159 -38.26 18.97 4.71
C GLY A 159 -37.77 17.60 4.28
N ALA A 160 -38.47 16.55 4.73
CA ALA A 160 -38.46 15.26 4.06
C ALA A 160 -39.27 15.38 2.76
N THR A 161 -38.80 14.78 1.67
CA THR A 161 -39.68 14.38 0.55
C THR A 161 -39.06 13.21 -0.21
N SER A 162 -39.92 12.24 -0.46
CA SER A 162 -39.73 10.96 -1.12
C SER A 162 -39.95 11.04 -2.63
N ALA A 163 -39.45 10.01 -3.32
CA ALA A 163 -39.93 9.41 -4.58
C ALA A 163 -39.73 10.21 -5.90
N ASP A 164 -38.90 9.64 -6.78
CA ASP A 164 -39.36 8.96 -8.01
C ASP A 164 -38.33 7.89 -8.42
#